data_AF-A0A5J5GAF9-F1
#
_entry.id   AF-A0A5J5GAF9-F1
#
_cell.length_a   1.000
_cell.length_b   1.000
_cell.length_c   1.000
_cell.angle_alpha   90.00
_cell.angle_beta   90.00
_cell.angle_gamma   90.00
#
_symmetry.space_group_name_H-M   'P 1'
#
loop_
_entity.id
_entity.type
_entity.pdbx_description
1 polymer ?
#
loop_
_entity_poly.entity_id
_entity_poly.type
_entity_poly.pdbx_seq_one_letter_code
_entity_poly.pdbx_strand_id
1 'polypeptide(L)'
;MNYIWFSYEKPILDQLPHPFTEAAILLNPFIQMPVGWTDSKARSEYDHVYPDLEESIQLGRPKPWKEVMQDTGIQSYEELVMALKTSISALKKEFSRPDLAALLNNNLHKDLYYPREDKISEFLISDILDVFSSSGADTIIYSDPILDQDGTLLINNVTAKEICELAPTEIILTDEGMQFAFLSVYDSFITVLLSKEKKLKEVIDKKKWEAVICKPKTY
;
A
#
# COMPACT_ATOMS: atom_id res chain seq x y z
N MET A 1 4.40 -17.34 9.14
CA MET A 1 4.42 -17.55 7.67
C MET A 1 5.49 -16.63 7.13
N ASN A 2 6.36 -17.10 6.23
CA ASN A 2 7.40 -16.26 5.67
C ASN A 2 6.82 -15.31 4.63
N TYR A 3 7.49 -14.18 4.41
CA TYR A 3 7.17 -13.27 3.31
C TYR A 3 7.12 -13.96 1.94
N ILE A 4 6.22 -13.50 1.07
CA ILE A 4 5.98 -14.07 -0.27
C ILE A 4 6.61 -13.16 -1.32
N TRP A 5 7.56 -13.70 -2.08
CA TRP A 5 8.17 -13.02 -3.21
C TRP A 5 7.40 -13.31 -4.51
N PHE A 6 6.57 -12.37 -4.95
CA PHE A 6 5.91 -12.46 -6.25
C PHE A 6 6.88 -12.15 -7.39
N SER A 7 6.83 -12.96 -8.44
CA SER A 7 7.55 -12.76 -9.69
C SER A 7 6.60 -12.27 -10.78
N TYR A 8 7.09 -11.36 -11.63
CA TYR A 8 6.38 -10.90 -12.83
C TYR A 8 6.30 -11.95 -13.95
N GLU A 9 6.96 -13.11 -13.79
CA GLU A 9 6.96 -14.18 -14.80
C GLU A 9 5.64 -14.97 -14.85
N LYS A 10 4.84 -14.93 -13.78
CA LYS A 10 3.59 -15.68 -13.66
C LYS A 10 2.48 -14.78 -13.12
N PRO A 11 1.21 -15.07 -13.42
CA PRO A 11 0.09 -14.40 -12.77
C PRO A 11 0.15 -14.54 -11.24
N ILE A 12 -0.33 -13.53 -10.51
CA ILE A 12 -0.36 -13.52 -9.03
C ILE A 12 -1.10 -14.74 -8.48
N LEU A 13 -2.23 -15.10 -9.08
CA LEU A 13 -3.06 -16.23 -8.62
C LEU A 13 -2.34 -17.58 -8.71
N ASP A 14 -1.41 -17.74 -9.66
CA ASP A 14 -0.64 -18.98 -9.85
C ASP A 14 0.51 -19.12 -8.85
N GLN A 15 0.78 -18.06 -8.07
CA GLN A 15 1.87 -17.97 -7.11
C GLN A 15 1.38 -18.03 -5.65
N LEU A 16 0.06 -18.13 -5.43
CA LEU A 16 -0.49 -18.12 -4.08
C LEU A 16 -0.08 -19.36 -3.29
N PRO A 17 0.49 -19.19 -2.09
CA PRO A 17 0.76 -20.33 -1.22
C PRO A 17 -0.55 -20.84 -0.62
N HIS A 18 -0.62 -22.15 -0.39
CA HIS A 18 -1.72 -22.74 0.37
C HIS A 18 -1.79 -22.09 1.78
N PRO A 19 -2.97 -21.69 2.28
CA PRO A 19 -4.31 -22.00 1.79
C PRO A 19 -4.98 -20.90 0.95
N PHE A 20 -4.27 -19.85 0.54
CA PHE A 20 -4.85 -18.73 -0.19
C PHE A 20 -5.29 -19.13 -1.60
N THR A 21 -6.46 -18.65 -2.01
CA THR A 21 -7.06 -18.94 -3.33
C THR A 21 -7.49 -17.70 -4.09
N GLU A 22 -7.61 -16.55 -3.42
CA GLU A 22 -7.91 -15.26 -4.04
C GLU A 22 -6.87 -14.22 -3.67
N ALA A 23 -6.72 -13.22 -4.54
CA ALA A 23 -5.89 -12.05 -4.30
C ALA A 23 -6.53 -10.77 -4.85
N ALA A 24 -6.19 -9.63 -4.26
CA ALA A 24 -6.38 -8.31 -4.85
C ALA A 24 -5.18 -7.42 -4.56
N ILE A 25 -5.03 -6.41 -5.39
CA ILE A 25 -4.09 -5.32 -5.21
C ILE A 25 -4.87 -4.15 -4.60
N LEU A 26 -4.59 -3.80 -3.35
CA LEU A 26 -5.06 -2.58 -2.72
C LEU A 26 -4.15 -1.44 -3.16
N LEU A 27 -4.74 -0.37 -3.69
CA LEU A 27 -4.00 0.82 -4.09
C LEU A 27 -3.77 1.68 -2.85
N ASN A 28 -2.51 1.80 -2.41
CA ASN A 28 -2.20 2.59 -1.23
C ASN A 28 -2.55 4.05 -1.52
N PRO A 29 -3.46 4.69 -0.77
CA PRO A 29 -3.90 6.04 -1.08
C PRO A 29 -2.76 7.06 -0.94
N PHE A 30 -2.85 8.15 -1.70
CA PHE A 30 -1.95 9.30 -1.54
C PHE A 30 -2.22 9.98 -0.19
N ILE A 31 -1.21 10.68 0.33
CA ILE A 31 -1.30 11.37 1.61
C ILE A 31 -1.68 12.83 1.34
N GLN A 32 -2.94 13.20 1.58
CA GLN A 32 -3.38 14.59 1.49
C GLN A 32 -3.20 15.28 2.84
N MET A 33 -2.25 16.19 2.91
CA MET A 33 -2.04 17.05 4.09
C MET A 33 -2.96 18.27 4.07
N PRO A 34 -3.17 18.95 5.21
CA PRO A 34 -3.91 20.21 5.25
C PRO A 34 -3.32 21.27 4.31
N VAL A 35 -4.18 22.13 3.78
CA VAL A 35 -3.76 23.20 2.87
C VAL A 35 -2.73 24.11 3.55
N GLY A 36 -1.60 24.33 2.88
CA GLY A 36 -0.48 25.15 3.38
C GLY A 36 0.48 24.41 4.32
N TRP A 37 0.29 23.11 4.54
CA TRP A 37 1.18 22.31 5.38
C TRP A 37 2.62 22.31 4.85
N THR A 38 2.81 22.13 3.54
CA THR A 38 4.13 22.11 2.89
C THR A 38 4.90 23.39 3.15
N ASP A 39 4.26 24.54 2.89
CA ASP A 39 4.86 25.87 3.08
C ASP A 39 5.20 26.12 4.56
N SER A 40 4.42 25.58 5.49
CA SER A 40 4.68 25.73 6.92
C SER A 40 5.91 24.96 7.41
N LYS A 41 6.34 23.96 6.65
CA LYS A 41 7.44 23.04 7.00
C LYS A 41 8.73 23.36 6.24
N ALA A 42 8.61 23.73 4.98
CA ALA A 42 9.74 24.07 4.13
C ALA A 42 10.44 25.34 4.64
N ARG A 43 11.76 25.28 4.82
CA ARG A 43 12.58 26.46 5.20
C ARG A 43 13.18 27.15 3.98
N SER A 44 13.17 26.46 2.84
CA SER A 44 13.62 26.96 1.54
C SER A 44 12.89 26.27 0.39
N GLU A 45 13.01 26.79 -0.82
CA GLU A 45 12.47 26.17 -2.04
C GLU A 45 13.14 24.84 -2.43
N TYR A 46 14.30 24.53 -1.83
CA TYR A 46 15.05 23.30 -2.08
C TYR A 46 14.77 22.21 -1.02
N ASP A 47 13.95 22.52 -0.01
CA ASP A 47 13.62 21.57 1.03
C ASP A 47 12.60 20.55 0.51
N HIS A 48 13.06 19.30 0.34
CA HIS A 48 12.16 18.18 0.12
C HIS A 48 11.51 17.78 1.44
N VAL A 49 10.32 18.31 1.69
CA VAL A 49 9.51 17.96 2.86
C VAL A 49 8.60 16.80 2.49
N TYR A 50 8.49 15.84 3.39
CA TYR A 50 7.52 14.76 3.33
C TYR A 50 6.94 14.54 4.75
N PRO A 51 5.63 14.33 4.92
CA PRO A 51 5.05 14.18 6.25
C PRO A 51 5.63 12.95 6.94
N ASP A 52 5.95 13.06 8.23
CA ASP A 52 6.31 11.87 9.01
C ASP A 52 5.06 11.00 9.26
N LEU A 53 5.26 9.79 9.79
CA LEU A 53 4.18 8.84 10.05
C LEU A 53 3.12 9.43 11.00
N GLU A 54 3.55 10.14 12.04
CA GLU A 54 2.66 10.68 13.06
C GLU A 54 1.82 11.83 12.49
N GLU A 55 2.43 12.71 11.71
CA GLU A 55 1.73 13.77 10.99
C GLU A 55 0.73 13.22 9.97
N SER A 56 1.12 12.17 9.23
CA SER A 56 0.25 11.52 8.25
C SER A 56 -0.98 10.92 8.90
N ILE A 57 -0.82 10.27 10.07
CA ILE A 57 -1.92 9.68 10.83
C ILE A 57 -2.82 10.76 11.47
N GLN A 58 -2.23 11.82 12.04
CA GLN A 58 -2.98 12.81 12.82
C GLN A 58 -3.65 13.89 11.96
N LEU A 59 -2.98 14.31 10.88
CA LEU A 59 -3.38 15.46 10.08
C LEU A 59 -3.75 15.07 8.65
N GLY A 60 -3.13 14.01 8.14
CA GLY A 60 -3.32 13.52 6.78
C GLY A 60 -4.69 12.90 6.56
N ARG A 61 -5.08 12.82 5.28
CA ARG A 61 -6.26 12.10 4.81
C ARG A 61 -5.89 11.25 3.60
N PRO A 62 -6.47 10.05 3.45
CA PRO A 62 -6.24 9.24 2.26
C PRO A 62 -6.90 9.91 1.05
N LYS A 63 -6.14 10.08 -0.03
CA LYS A 63 -6.67 10.47 -1.35
C LYS A 63 -6.61 9.29 -2.32
N PRO A 64 -7.75 8.77 -2.80
CA PRO A 64 -7.80 7.68 -3.76
C PRO A 64 -7.05 7.99 -5.06
N TRP A 65 -6.50 6.95 -5.69
CA TRP A 65 -5.81 7.03 -6.99
C TRP A 65 -6.74 7.57 -8.07
N LYS A 66 -8.01 7.16 -8.09
CA LYS A 66 -9.02 7.71 -9.00
C LYS A 66 -9.14 9.23 -8.93
N GLU A 67 -9.07 9.81 -7.74
CA GLU A 67 -9.13 11.27 -7.57
C GLU A 67 -7.84 11.93 -8.08
N VAL A 68 -6.68 11.34 -7.78
CA VAL A 68 -5.39 11.84 -8.30
C VAL A 68 -5.34 11.77 -9.84
N MET A 69 -5.86 10.69 -10.44
CA MET A 69 -5.97 10.56 -11.89
C MET A 69 -6.87 11.65 -12.49
N GLN A 70 -8.00 11.97 -11.85
CA GLN A 70 -8.88 13.06 -12.28
C GLN A 70 -8.18 14.42 -12.23
N ASP A 71 -7.42 14.69 -11.17
CA ASP A 71 -6.72 15.97 -10.98
C ASP A 71 -5.54 16.14 -11.95
N THR A 72 -4.85 15.05 -12.28
CA THR A 72 -3.62 15.07 -13.08
C THR A 72 -3.85 14.81 -14.57
N GLY A 73 -5.00 14.25 -14.93
CA GLY A 73 -5.32 13.83 -16.29
C GLY A 73 -4.69 12.50 -16.71
N ILE A 74 -4.17 11.71 -15.77
CA ILE A 74 -3.71 10.33 -16.03
C ILE A 74 -4.90 9.41 -16.29
N GLN A 75 -4.84 8.57 -17.33
CA GLN A 75 -6.03 7.91 -17.87
C GLN A 75 -6.28 6.51 -17.31
N SER A 76 -5.25 5.84 -16.78
CA SER A 76 -5.39 4.50 -16.19
C SER A 76 -4.52 4.28 -14.96
N TYR A 77 -4.82 3.24 -14.18
CA TYR A 77 -3.99 2.85 -13.05
C TYR A 77 -2.59 2.42 -13.49
N GLU A 78 -2.48 1.71 -14.60
CA GLU A 78 -1.20 1.31 -15.17
C GLU A 78 -0.34 2.53 -15.51
N GLU A 79 -0.92 3.56 -16.13
CA GLU A 79 -0.22 4.82 -16.37
C GLU A 79 0.21 5.50 -15.07
N LEU A 80 -0.64 5.49 -14.04
CA LEU A 80 -0.30 6.07 -12.73
C LEU A 80 0.83 5.30 -12.04
N VAL A 81 0.82 3.97 -12.07
CA VAL A 81 1.94 3.14 -11.57
C VAL A 81 3.23 3.50 -12.31
N MET A 82 3.18 3.62 -13.64
CA MET A 82 4.36 3.99 -14.44
C MET A 82 4.87 5.39 -14.11
N ALA A 83 3.97 6.36 -13.89
CA ALA A 83 4.31 7.72 -13.48
C ALA A 83 4.99 7.73 -12.11
N LEU A 84 4.42 7.02 -11.12
CA LEU A 84 4.96 6.89 -9.77
C LEU A 84 6.35 6.27 -9.80
N LYS A 85 6.50 5.05 -10.36
CA LYS A 85 7.79 4.34 -10.43
C LYS A 85 8.84 5.08 -11.24
N THR A 86 8.44 5.80 -12.30
CA THR A 86 9.38 6.67 -13.04
C THR A 86 9.85 7.84 -12.18
N SER A 87 8.97 8.46 -11.40
CA SER A 87 9.30 9.63 -10.57
C SER A 87 10.35 9.32 -9.51
N ILE A 88 10.36 8.09 -9.00
CA ILE A 88 11.32 7.64 -7.99
C ILE A 88 12.50 6.85 -8.58
N SER A 89 12.60 6.77 -9.92
CA SER A 89 13.66 6.01 -10.62
C SER A 89 13.69 4.50 -10.35
N ALA A 90 12.56 3.91 -9.96
CA ALA A 90 12.41 2.45 -9.75
C ALA A 90 12.33 1.65 -11.07
N LEU A 91 12.30 2.32 -12.23
CA LEU A 91 12.32 1.68 -13.54
C LEU A 91 13.65 1.88 -14.25
N LYS A 92 14.10 0.85 -14.98
CA LYS A 92 15.18 1.01 -15.96
C LYS A 92 14.78 2.05 -17.00
N LYS A 93 15.78 2.77 -17.52
CA LYS A 93 15.61 3.89 -18.45
C LYS A 93 14.76 3.56 -19.69
N GLU A 94 14.82 2.33 -20.20
CA GLU A 94 14.03 1.89 -21.36
C GLU A 94 12.54 1.68 -21.07
N PHE A 95 12.17 1.48 -19.80
CA PHE A 95 10.79 1.32 -19.36
C PHE A 95 10.23 2.59 -18.72
N SER A 96 11.08 3.55 -18.36
CA SER A 96 10.63 4.79 -17.74
C SER A 96 9.74 5.61 -18.70
N ARG A 97 8.76 6.30 -18.12
CA ARG A 97 7.83 7.19 -18.84
C ARG A 97 7.93 8.61 -18.28
N PRO A 98 8.99 9.37 -18.63
CA PRO A 98 9.21 10.71 -18.09
C PRO A 98 8.07 11.67 -18.42
N ASP A 99 7.35 11.43 -19.52
CA ASP A 99 6.14 12.17 -19.89
C ASP A 99 5.01 11.97 -18.88
N LEU A 100 4.78 10.73 -18.43
CA LEU A 100 3.78 10.43 -17.39
C LEU A 100 4.22 10.94 -16.02
N ALA A 101 5.51 10.82 -15.67
CA ALA A 101 6.04 11.40 -14.44
C ALA A 101 5.91 12.93 -14.43
N ALA A 102 6.20 13.61 -15.54
CA ALA A 102 6.01 15.05 -15.64
C ALA A 102 4.52 15.43 -15.54
N LEU A 103 3.63 14.66 -16.17
CA LEU A 103 2.18 14.86 -16.07
C LEU A 103 1.69 14.75 -14.62
N LEU A 104 2.15 13.74 -13.89
CA LEU A 104 1.85 13.57 -12.46
C LEU A 104 2.39 14.73 -11.63
N ASN A 105 3.70 14.96 -11.66
CA ASN A 105 4.38 15.91 -10.76
C ASN A 105 3.99 17.37 -11.02
N ASN A 106 3.77 17.77 -12.28
CA ASN A 106 3.42 19.15 -12.61
C ASN A 106 1.99 19.52 -12.21
N ASN A 107 1.11 18.53 -12.03
CA ASN A 107 -0.29 18.75 -11.69
C ASN A 107 -0.63 18.29 -10.26
N LEU A 108 0.32 17.70 -9.54
CA LEU A 108 0.12 17.30 -8.16
C LEU A 108 0.02 18.56 -7.27
N HIS A 109 -1.01 18.61 -6.43
CA HIS A 109 -1.11 19.66 -5.43
C HIS A 109 0.07 19.59 -4.47
N LYS A 110 0.64 20.75 -4.07
CA LYS A 110 1.84 20.80 -3.22
C LYS A 110 1.71 20.04 -1.89
N ASP A 111 0.53 20.08 -1.28
CA ASP A 111 0.21 19.40 -0.02
C ASP A 111 -0.27 17.94 -0.21
N LEU A 112 -0.11 17.38 -1.42
CA LEU A 112 -0.45 16.00 -1.74
C LEU A 112 0.83 15.22 -2.01
N TYR A 113 1.02 14.14 -1.25
CA TYR A 113 2.22 13.32 -1.31
C TYR A 113 1.91 11.92 -1.83
N TYR A 114 2.91 11.32 -2.47
CA TYR A 114 2.84 9.92 -2.90
C TYR A 114 2.54 9.01 -1.71
N PRO A 115 1.93 7.84 -1.94
CA PRO A 115 1.93 6.79 -0.93
C PRO A 115 3.38 6.44 -0.55
N ARG A 116 3.61 5.91 0.65
CA ARG A 116 4.93 5.42 1.03
C ARG A 116 5.23 4.16 0.22
N GLU A 117 6.37 4.19 -0.46
CA GLU A 117 6.90 3.03 -1.17
C GLU A 117 7.22 1.89 -0.18
N ASP A 118 7.05 0.65 -0.64
CA ASP A 118 7.38 -0.62 0.03
C ASP A 118 6.65 -0.91 1.33
N LYS A 119 5.68 -0.06 1.71
CA LYS A 119 4.93 -0.16 2.96
C LYS A 119 3.45 -0.39 2.72
N ILE A 120 2.81 -1.03 3.69
CA ILE A 120 1.35 -0.97 3.81
C ILE A 120 1.01 0.46 4.26
N SER A 121 0.05 1.10 3.59
CA SER A 121 -0.33 2.47 3.96
C SER A 121 -0.89 2.52 5.38
N GLU A 122 -0.49 3.56 6.11
CA GLU A 122 -0.99 3.90 7.44
C GLU A 122 -2.52 4.02 7.48
N PHE A 123 -3.14 4.43 6.36
CA PHE A 123 -4.58 4.57 6.24
C PHE A 123 -5.33 3.25 6.08
N LEU A 124 -4.62 2.14 5.80
CA LEU A 124 -5.22 0.81 5.67
C LEU A 124 -5.15 0.00 6.98
N ILE A 125 -4.19 0.30 7.86
CA ILE A 125 -3.86 -0.55 9.01
C ILE A 125 -5.04 -0.75 9.96
N SER A 126 -5.74 0.32 10.35
CA SER A 126 -6.89 0.16 11.26
C SER A 126 -7.99 -0.73 10.65
N ASP A 127 -8.21 -0.63 9.33
CA ASP A 127 -9.17 -1.50 8.67
C ASP A 127 -8.67 -2.95 8.56
N ILE A 128 -7.37 -3.15 8.35
CA ILE A 128 -6.73 -4.48 8.35
C ILE A 128 -6.90 -5.16 9.72
N LEU A 129 -6.65 -4.43 10.81
CA LEU A 129 -6.87 -4.92 12.17
C LEU A 129 -8.34 -5.36 12.37
N ASP A 130 -9.30 -4.54 11.93
CA ASP A 130 -10.73 -4.91 12.00
C ASP A 130 -11.08 -6.10 11.10
N VAL A 131 -10.42 -6.30 9.95
CA VAL A 131 -10.60 -7.50 9.13
C VAL A 131 -10.14 -8.75 9.89
N PHE A 132 -8.97 -8.71 10.54
CA PHE A 132 -8.50 -9.82 11.35
C PHE A 132 -9.45 -10.10 12.52
N SER A 133 -9.81 -9.08 13.33
CA SER A 133 -10.77 -9.24 14.43
C SER A 133 -12.12 -9.78 13.97
N SER A 134 -12.66 -9.27 12.86
CA SER A 134 -13.96 -9.70 12.31
C SER A 134 -13.93 -11.15 11.80
N SER A 135 -12.75 -11.68 11.48
CA SER A 135 -12.58 -13.09 11.10
C SER A 135 -12.54 -14.04 12.31
N GLY A 136 -12.56 -13.49 13.53
CA GLY A 136 -12.44 -14.23 14.77
C GLY A 136 -11.00 -14.51 15.20
N ALA A 137 -10.03 -13.83 14.59
CA ALA A 137 -8.63 -13.94 14.96
C ALA A 137 -8.35 -13.19 16.28
N ASP A 138 -7.47 -13.75 17.09
CA ASP A 138 -6.95 -13.13 18.32
C ASP A 138 -5.55 -12.53 18.09
N THR A 139 -4.82 -13.01 17.08
CA THR A 139 -3.42 -12.66 16.85
C THR A 139 -3.12 -12.21 15.42
N ILE A 140 -2.08 -11.38 15.30
CA ILE A 140 -1.43 -11.07 14.04
C ILE A 140 -0.06 -11.73 14.07
N ILE A 141 0.24 -12.47 13.03
CA ILE A 141 1.57 -12.99 12.73
C ILE A 141 2.18 -12.08 11.68
N TYR A 142 3.40 -11.61 11.91
CA TYR A 142 4.13 -10.81 10.93
C TYR A 142 5.47 -11.45 10.56
N SER A 143 5.97 -11.08 9.38
CA SER A 143 7.32 -11.42 8.91
C SER A 143 7.90 -10.26 8.11
N ASP A 144 9.07 -9.79 8.52
CA ASP A 144 9.94 -8.80 7.87
C ASP A 144 11.11 -9.54 7.22
N PRO A 145 11.16 -9.64 5.88
CA PRO A 145 12.20 -10.38 5.19
C PRO A 145 13.55 -9.65 5.13
N ILE A 146 13.60 -8.34 5.42
CA ILE A 146 14.81 -7.52 5.29
C ILE A 146 15.65 -7.59 6.57
N LEU A 147 15.00 -7.46 7.72
CA LEU A 147 15.67 -7.57 9.02
C LEU A 147 15.60 -8.99 9.60
N ASP A 148 14.96 -9.94 8.90
CA ASP A 148 14.73 -11.32 9.34
C ASP A 148 14.04 -11.37 10.71
N GLN A 149 12.98 -10.55 10.85
CA GLN A 149 12.20 -10.43 12.08
C GLN A 149 10.78 -10.95 11.87
N ASP A 150 10.45 -11.97 12.64
CA ASP A 150 9.11 -12.53 12.69
C ASP A 150 8.55 -12.41 14.10
N GLY A 151 7.22 -12.32 14.21
CA GLY A 151 6.60 -12.25 15.52
C GLY A 151 5.11 -12.46 15.51
N THR A 152 4.54 -12.40 16.72
CA THR A 152 3.11 -12.52 16.94
C THR A 152 2.66 -11.48 17.94
N LEU A 153 1.57 -10.80 17.63
CA LEU A 153 0.99 -9.73 18.43
C LEU A 153 -0.48 -10.05 18.71
N LEU A 154 -0.97 -9.70 19.90
CA LEU A 154 -2.39 -9.77 20.20
C LEU A 154 -3.10 -8.58 19.54
N ILE A 155 -4.15 -8.85 18.75
CA ILE A 155 -4.85 -7.79 17.99
C ILE A 155 -5.39 -6.70 18.93
N ASN A 156 -5.93 -7.09 20.09
CA ASN A 156 -6.52 -6.15 21.05
C ASN A 156 -5.49 -5.31 21.82
N ASN A 157 -4.19 -5.61 21.71
CA ASN A 157 -3.13 -4.93 22.44
C ASN A 157 -2.19 -4.13 21.53
N VAL A 158 -2.47 -4.05 20.23
CA VAL A 158 -1.63 -3.34 19.26
C VAL A 158 -2.38 -2.18 18.62
N THR A 159 -1.67 -1.08 18.46
CA THR A 159 -2.17 0.11 17.78
C THR A 159 -1.77 0.09 16.30
N ALA A 160 -2.51 0.81 15.46
CA ALA A 160 -2.17 0.94 14.05
C ALA A 160 -0.77 1.55 13.83
N LYS A 161 -0.35 2.47 14.71
CA LYS A 161 0.99 3.07 14.67
C LYS A 161 2.07 2.02 14.92
N GLU A 162 1.92 1.18 15.95
CA GLU A 162 2.87 0.11 16.24
C GLU A 162 3.00 -0.86 15.06
N ILE A 163 1.91 -1.20 14.37
CA ILE A 163 1.96 -2.02 13.15
C ILE A 163 2.74 -1.35 12.03
N CYS A 164 2.55 -0.04 11.80
CA CYS A 164 3.29 0.71 10.79
C CYS A 164 4.81 0.74 11.06
N GLU A 165 5.20 0.59 12.33
CA GLU A 165 6.58 0.66 12.81
C GLU A 165 7.23 -0.73 12.93
N LEU A 166 6.51 -1.82 12.70
CA LEU A 166 7.04 -3.19 12.82
C LEU A 166 8.20 -3.48 11.87
N ALA A 167 8.11 -2.98 10.63
CA ALA A 167 9.11 -3.19 9.60
C ALA A 167 9.52 -1.86 8.95
N PRO A 168 10.80 -1.72 8.58
CA PRO A 168 11.29 -0.52 7.91
C PRO A 168 10.74 -0.39 6.49
N THR A 169 10.49 -1.50 5.79
CA THR A 169 9.98 -1.56 4.40
C THR A 169 8.97 -2.69 4.26
N GLU A 170 9.40 -3.86 3.79
CA GLU A 170 8.53 -4.98 3.46
C GLU A 170 8.02 -5.72 4.69
N ILE A 171 6.76 -6.10 4.65
CA ILE A 171 6.13 -6.90 5.70
C ILE A 171 5.00 -7.73 5.11
N ILE A 172 4.80 -8.92 5.65
CA ILE A 172 3.54 -9.64 5.54
C ILE A 172 2.88 -9.69 6.93
N LEU A 173 1.58 -9.43 6.95
CA LEU A 173 0.70 -9.58 8.11
C LEU A 173 -0.34 -10.67 7.79
N THR A 174 -0.56 -11.61 8.68
CA THR A 174 -1.61 -12.64 8.55
C THR A 174 -2.22 -12.95 9.91
N ASP A 175 -3.45 -13.44 9.93
CA ASP A 175 -4.03 -14.05 11.14
C ASP A 175 -3.54 -15.48 11.36
N GLU A 176 -3.70 -16.02 12.58
CA GLU A 176 -3.31 -17.40 12.93
C GLU A 176 -4.06 -18.47 12.13
N GLY A 177 -5.26 -18.16 11.64
CA GLY A 177 -6.06 -19.04 10.80
C GLY A 177 -5.71 -18.97 9.31
N MET A 178 -4.78 -18.08 8.93
CA MET A 178 -4.43 -17.73 7.55
C MET A 178 -5.68 -17.46 6.68
N GLN A 179 -6.66 -16.76 7.24
CA GLN A 179 -7.87 -16.35 6.51
C GLN A 179 -7.56 -15.23 5.53
N PHE A 180 -6.74 -14.28 5.98
CA PHE A 180 -6.28 -13.15 5.20
C PHE A 180 -4.78 -12.95 5.39
N ALA A 181 -4.11 -12.50 4.33
CA ALA A 181 -2.78 -11.93 4.45
C ALA A 181 -2.70 -10.60 3.71
N PHE A 182 -1.98 -9.65 4.29
CA PHE A 182 -1.68 -8.36 3.68
C PHE A 182 -0.17 -8.24 3.59
N LEU A 183 0.34 -7.97 2.40
CA LEU A 183 1.77 -7.82 2.17
C LEU A 183 2.06 -6.52 1.43
N SER A 184 3.04 -5.76 1.91
CA SER A 184 3.63 -4.72 1.07
C SER A 184 4.49 -5.36 -0.02
N VAL A 185 4.80 -4.59 -1.07
CA VAL A 185 5.52 -5.09 -2.24
C VAL A 185 6.69 -4.17 -2.54
N TYR A 186 7.86 -4.76 -2.76
CA TYR A 186 9.10 -4.06 -3.10
C TYR A 186 8.99 -3.25 -4.41
N ASP A 187 9.66 -2.10 -4.45
CA ASP A 187 9.62 -1.07 -5.48
C ASP A 187 8.16 -0.73 -5.90
N SER A 188 7.26 -0.59 -4.92
CA SER A 188 5.83 -0.43 -5.21
C SER A 188 5.04 0.42 -4.21
N PHE A 189 3.88 0.87 -4.67
CA PHE A 189 2.93 1.73 -3.95
C PHE A 189 1.61 1.00 -3.68
N ILE A 190 1.66 -0.32 -3.50
CA ILE A 190 0.47 -1.16 -3.35
C ILE A 190 0.64 -2.09 -2.15
N THR A 191 -0.48 -2.60 -1.67
CA THR A 191 -0.55 -3.72 -0.75
C THR A 191 -1.27 -4.87 -1.44
N VAL A 192 -0.73 -6.08 -1.42
CA VAL A 192 -1.43 -7.27 -1.92
C VAL A 192 -2.20 -7.90 -0.77
N LEU A 193 -3.51 -8.09 -0.98
CA LEU A 193 -4.42 -8.78 -0.09
C LEU A 193 -4.65 -10.19 -0.61
N LEU A 194 -4.44 -11.20 0.22
CA LEU A 194 -4.72 -12.60 -0.05
C LEU A 194 -5.89 -13.08 0.81
N SER A 195 -6.73 -13.98 0.28
CA SER A 195 -7.77 -14.63 1.07
C SER A 195 -7.87 -16.12 0.78
N LYS A 196 -8.17 -16.88 1.83
CA LYS A 196 -8.45 -18.32 1.77
C LYS A 196 -9.78 -18.63 1.07
N GLU A 197 -10.78 -17.75 1.21
CA GLU A 197 -12.14 -17.97 0.72
C GLU A 197 -12.59 -16.88 -0.27
N LYS A 198 -13.67 -17.17 -1.02
CA LYS A 198 -14.28 -16.27 -2.01
C LYS A 198 -15.08 -15.12 -1.39
N LYS A 199 -14.47 -14.37 -0.47
CA LYS A 199 -15.10 -13.24 0.24
C LYS A 199 -14.36 -11.91 0.03
N LEU A 200 -13.32 -11.92 -0.80
CA LEU A 200 -12.40 -10.80 -0.93
C LEU A 200 -13.10 -9.52 -1.43
N LYS A 201 -14.03 -9.66 -2.40
CA LYS A 201 -14.85 -8.54 -2.88
C LYS A 201 -15.74 -7.93 -1.79
N GLU A 202 -16.35 -8.77 -0.94
CA GLU A 202 -17.22 -8.29 0.14
C GLU A 202 -16.44 -7.48 1.17
N VAL A 203 -15.23 -7.93 1.51
CA VAL A 203 -14.31 -7.20 2.40
C VAL A 203 -13.92 -5.86 1.80
N ILE A 204 -13.47 -5.84 0.53
CA ILE A 204 -13.09 -4.60 -0.18
C ILE A 204 -14.27 -3.60 -0.19
N ASP A 205 -15.47 -4.06 -0.56
CA ASP A 205 -16.65 -3.19 -0.65
C ASP A 205 -17.05 -2.65 0.73
N LYS A 206 -17.03 -3.50 1.77
CA LYS A 206 -17.33 -3.11 3.16
C LYS A 206 -16.36 -2.06 3.67
N LYS A 207 -15.07 -2.22 3.37
CA LYS A 207 -14.00 -1.29 3.77
C LYS A 207 -13.86 -0.08 2.85
N LYS A 208 -14.56 -0.08 1.71
CA LYS A 208 -14.47 0.96 0.68
C LYS A 208 -13.04 1.17 0.18
N TRP A 209 -12.26 0.10 0.12
CA TRP A 209 -10.91 0.16 -0.40
C TRP A 209 -10.91 0.31 -1.92
N GLU A 210 -9.99 1.12 -2.43
CA GLU A 210 -9.71 1.16 -3.85
C GLU A 210 -8.77 0.02 -4.22
N ALA A 211 -9.26 -0.92 -5.04
CA ALA A 211 -8.55 -2.16 -5.28
C ALA A 211 -8.82 -2.74 -6.68
N VAL A 212 -7.88 -3.56 -7.14
CA VAL A 212 -7.97 -4.38 -8.34
C VAL A 212 -7.99 -5.85 -7.93
N ILE A 213 -9.12 -6.53 -8.10
CA ILE A 213 -9.22 -7.98 -7.85
C ILE A 213 -8.42 -8.73 -8.91
N CYS A 214 -7.51 -9.59 -8.48
CA CYS A 214 -6.66 -10.35 -9.37
C CYS A 214 -7.48 -11.35 -10.19
N LYS A 215 -7.19 -11.40 -11.49
CA LYS A 215 -7.74 -12.34 -12.46
C LYS A 215 -6.64 -13.28 -12.93
N PRO A 216 -6.96 -14.35 -13.70
CA PRO A 216 -5.94 -15.27 -14.22
C PRO A 216 -4.84 -14.64 -15.10
N LYS A 217 -4.98 -13.37 -15.47
CA LYS A 217 -3.98 -12.61 -16.25
C LYS A 217 -3.55 -11.32 -15.54
N THR A 218 -3.67 -11.27 -14.21
CA THR A 218 -3.09 -10.21 -13.39
C THR A 218 -1.71 -10.67 -12.94
N TYR A 219 -0.69 -9.87 -13.26
CA TYR A 219 0.72 -10.10 -12.96
C TYR A 219 1.20 -9.12 -11.91
#